data_AF-A0A238FA91-F1
#
_entry.id   AF-A0A238FA91-F1
#
_cell.length_a   1.000
_cell.length_b   1.000
_cell.length_c   1.000
_cell.angle_alpha   90.00
_cell.angle_beta   90.00
_cell.angle_gamma   90.00
#
_symmetry.space_group_name_H-M   'P 1'
#
loop_
_entity.id
_entity.type
_entity.pdbx_description
1 polymer ?
#
loop_
_entity_poly.entity_id
_entity_poly.type
_entity_poly.pdbx_seq_one_letter_code
_entity_poly.pdbx_strand_id
1 'polypeptide(L)'
;MLVCYLFIALAALIGITHALDLDEQVLPEGRANRRAVKTTSSKKGLGYNTASLLSQFERRKSIAWAYNWANSVNNGNQPALSAEVDFVPMLWGSDATGWSAAAKKRIAQGGKYLLGFNEPDLPTQSNITPAKAAQLWKTNMEPFAGKARFVSPAVTNGAYAADGSPMGVNWMTEFLGNCTRCNIDAIALHWYDAAWNTGYFFNYLTDAHKRFNKPI
;
A
#
# COMPACT_ATOMS: atom_id res chain seq x y z
N MET A 1 -7.78 21.45 26.26
CA MET A 1 -6.43 21.46 25.67
C MET A 1 -6.47 20.59 24.43
N LEU A 2 -6.64 21.20 23.26
CA LEU A 2 -6.90 20.51 21.99
C LEU A 2 -5.53 20.15 21.38
N VAL A 3 -5.10 18.90 21.50
CA VAL A 3 -3.86 18.45 20.85
C VAL A 3 -4.21 18.05 19.41
N CYS A 4 -3.98 18.99 18.50
CA CYS A 4 -4.15 18.83 17.07
C CYS A 4 -2.93 18.07 16.52
N TYR A 5 -2.99 16.75 16.42
CA TYR A 5 -1.97 15.99 15.70
C TYR A 5 -2.27 16.06 14.20
N LEU A 6 -1.61 16.98 13.52
CA LEU A 6 -1.53 17.01 12.07
C LEU A 6 -0.64 15.84 11.61
N PHE A 7 -1.22 14.66 11.43
CA PHE A 7 -0.53 13.51 10.84
C PHE A 7 -0.39 13.73 9.33
N ILE A 8 0.70 14.35 8.91
CA ILE A 8 1.16 14.27 7.52
C ILE A 8 1.90 12.94 7.40
N ALA A 9 1.21 11.90 6.93
CA ALA A 9 1.87 10.68 6.48
C ALA A 9 2.69 11.03 5.23
N LEU A 10 3.98 11.29 5.42
CA LEU A 10 4.91 11.48 4.31
C LEU A 10 5.38 10.10 3.85
N ALA A 11 4.69 9.52 2.86
CA ALA A 11 5.22 8.38 2.13
C ALA A 11 6.43 8.85 1.31
N ALA A 12 7.63 8.71 1.88
CA ALA A 12 8.88 8.87 1.15
C ALA A 12 9.01 7.71 0.16
N LEU A 13 9.29 7.98 -1.12
CA LEU A 13 9.73 6.98 -2.11
C LEU A 13 10.39 7.69 -3.30
N ILE A 14 11.74 7.66 -3.36
CA ILE A 14 12.52 7.77 -4.61
C ILE A 14 13.71 6.81 -4.51
N GLY A 15 13.80 5.91 -5.48
CA GLY A 15 14.99 5.12 -5.80
C GLY A 15 14.91 4.76 -7.28
N ILE A 16 15.79 5.37 -8.08
CA ILE A 16 15.92 5.17 -9.52
C ILE A 16 16.72 3.88 -9.72
N THR A 17 16.15 2.88 -10.38
CA THR A 17 16.92 1.92 -11.18
C THR A 17 16.25 1.84 -12.54
N HIS A 18 16.83 2.54 -13.52
CA HIS A 18 16.67 2.14 -14.91
C HIS A 18 17.52 0.88 -15.08
N ALA A 19 16.88 -0.23 -15.44
CA ALA A 19 17.62 -1.31 -16.10
C ALA A 19 18.13 -0.74 -17.43
N LEU A 20 19.44 -0.72 -17.60
CA LEU A 20 20.07 -0.48 -18.89
C LEU A 20 19.93 -1.78 -19.69
N ASP A 21 18.93 -1.87 -20.57
CA ASP A 21 19.00 -2.78 -21.70
C ASP A 21 19.96 -2.14 -22.71
N LEU A 22 21.16 -2.70 -22.80
CA LEU A 22 22.05 -2.48 -23.94
C LEU A 22 21.66 -3.51 -24.99
N ASP A 23 20.72 -3.14 -25.87
CA ASP A 23 20.55 -3.85 -27.14
C ASP A 23 21.04 -2.97 -28.29
N GLU A 24 21.87 -3.62 -29.08
CA GLU A 24 22.73 -3.09 -30.14
C GLU A 24 21.90 -2.46 -31.27
N GLN A 25 22.33 -1.27 -31.72
CA GLN A 25 21.67 -0.52 -32.78
C GLN A 25 21.91 -1.14 -34.15
N VAL A 26 20.83 -1.53 -34.85
CA VAL A 26 20.78 -1.50 -36.32
C VAL A 26 19.39 -0.99 -36.75
N LEU A 27 19.34 0.21 -37.35
CA LEU A 27 18.16 0.77 -38.02
C LEU A 27 18.08 0.25 -39.47
N PRO A 28 16.88 0.25 -40.09
CA PRO A 28 16.63 1.31 -41.06
C PRO A 28 15.23 1.94 -41.01
N GLU A 29 15.11 2.99 -41.81
CA GLU A 29 14.20 4.13 -41.75
C GLU A 29 12.70 3.83 -41.95
N GLY A 30 11.88 4.49 -41.12
CA GLY A 30 10.43 4.57 -41.29
C GLY A 30 9.84 5.63 -40.36
N ARG A 31 9.67 6.86 -40.86
CA ARG A 31 9.22 8.03 -40.10
C ARG A 31 7.73 7.94 -39.75
N ALA A 32 7.38 7.15 -38.74
CA ALA A 32 6.10 7.25 -38.04
C ALA A 32 6.26 8.18 -36.83
N ASN A 33 5.59 9.35 -36.89
CA ASN A 33 5.53 10.31 -35.80
C ASN A 33 4.64 9.76 -34.66
N ARG A 34 5.13 8.72 -33.96
CA ARG A 34 4.52 8.25 -32.71
C ARG A 34 4.97 9.19 -31.61
N ARG A 35 4.15 10.18 -31.30
CA ARG A 35 4.26 10.90 -30.03
C ARG A 35 4.08 9.85 -28.93
N ALA A 36 5.19 9.39 -28.35
CA ALA A 36 5.16 8.52 -27.20
C ALA A 36 4.35 9.24 -26.12
N VAL A 37 3.15 8.73 -25.83
CA VAL A 37 2.38 9.19 -24.68
C VAL A 37 3.20 8.78 -23.47
N LYS A 38 3.93 9.73 -22.90
CA LYS A 38 4.64 9.54 -21.63
C LYS A 38 3.57 9.40 -20.55
N THR A 39 3.02 8.20 -20.39
CA THR A 39 2.15 7.85 -19.26
C THR A 39 3.04 7.80 -18.02
N THR A 40 3.32 8.95 -17.41
CA THR A 40 3.89 8.98 -16.07
C THR A 40 2.80 8.49 -15.12
N SER A 41 2.70 7.18 -14.88
CA SER A 41 1.88 6.66 -13.80
C SER A 41 2.46 7.21 -12.50
N SER A 42 1.76 8.16 -11.86
CA SER A 42 2.25 8.70 -10.61
C SER A 42 2.14 7.63 -9.52
N LYS A 43 3.18 7.52 -8.69
CA LYS A 43 3.20 6.63 -7.52
C LYS A 43 2.61 7.27 -6.27
N LYS A 44 2.43 8.60 -6.26
CA LYS A 44 2.00 9.33 -5.06
C LYS A 44 0.50 9.08 -4.80
N GLY A 45 0.19 8.74 -3.55
CA GLY A 45 -1.17 8.63 -3.06
C GLY A 45 -1.41 9.49 -1.82
N LEU A 46 -2.65 9.50 -1.34
CA LEU A 46 -3.07 10.25 -0.15
C LEU A 46 -3.68 9.31 0.89
N GLY A 47 -3.06 9.22 2.07
CA GLY A 47 -3.70 8.69 3.28
C GLY A 47 -4.46 9.80 3.99
N TYR A 48 -5.75 9.60 4.28
CA TYR A 48 -6.60 10.67 4.83
C TYR A 48 -7.63 10.17 5.83
N ASN A 49 -8.05 11.07 6.74
CA ASN A 49 -9.24 10.87 7.58
C ASN A 49 -10.36 11.82 7.14
N THR A 50 -10.02 13.09 6.94
CA THR A 50 -10.95 14.14 6.52
C THR A 50 -10.87 14.34 5.03
N ALA A 51 -11.80 13.76 4.28
CA ALA A 51 -11.78 13.78 2.84
C ALA A 51 -11.85 15.21 2.25
N SER A 52 -12.45 16.20 2.95
CA SER A 52 -12.58 17.58 2.42
C SER A 52 -11.24 18.28 2.24
N LEU A 53 -10.21 17.82 2.92
CA LEU A 53 -8.84 18.31 2.79
C LEU A 53 -8.17 17.84 1.50
N LEU A 54 -8.70 16.82 0.82
CA LEU A 54 -8.12 16.28 -0.41
C LEU A 54 -8.18 17.27 -1.58
N SER A 55 -9.19 18.14 -1.61
CA SER A 55 -9.34 19.21 -2.61
C SER A 55 -8.09 20.11 -2.73
N GLN A 56 -7.32 20.26 -1.65
CA GLN A 56 -6.06 21.02 -1.63
C GLN A 56 -4.95 20.35 -2.45
N PHE A 57 -5.08 19.04 -2.71
CA PHE A 57 -4.11 18.21 -3.41
C PHE A 57 -4.58 17.77 -4.80
N GLU A 58 -5.89 17.82 -5.11
CA GLU A 58 -6.47 17.39 -6.39
C GLU A 58 -5.93 18.16 -7.60
N ARG A 59 -5.59 19.45 -7.45
CA ARG A 59 -5.00 20.24 -8.55
C ARG A 59 -3.58 19.79 -8.92
N ARG A 60 -2.96 18.91 -8.12
CA ARG A 60 -1.66 18.32 -8.43
C ARG A 60 -1.91 17.05 -9.23
N LYS A 61 -1.68 17.11 -10.56
CA LYS A 61 -1.74 15.96 -11.51
C LYS A 61 -0.81 14.77 -11.18
N SER A 62 -0.23 14.75 -9.99
CA SER A 62 0.63 13.70 -9.48
C SER A 62 -0.04 12.83 -8.42
N ILE A 63 -1.29 13.03 -8.02
CA ILE A 63 -1.96 12.08 -7.11
C ILE A 63 -2.71 11.06 -7.95
N ALA A 64 -2.41 9.78 -7.76
CA ALA A 64 -3.03 8.69 -8.54
C ALA A 64 -4.02 7.85 -7.73
N TRP A 65 -3.91 7.85 -6.41
CA TRP A 65 -4.70 6.98 -5.53
C TRP A 65 -4.85 7.56 -4.13
N ALA A 66 -5.82 7.05 -3.37
CA ALA A 66 -6.04 7.44 -1.98
C ALA A 66 -6.58 6.28 -1.13
N TYR A 67 -6.39 6.36 0.19
CA TYR A 67 -6.93 5.41 1.16
C TYR A 67 -7.20 6.13 2.50
N ASN A 68 -8.03 5.54 3.35
CA ASN A 68 -8.47 6.15 4.61
C ASN A 68 -8.54 5.18 5.79
N TRP A 69 -7.76 4.09 5.73
CA TRP A 69 -7.80 2.99 6.72
C TRP A 69 -9.17 2.29 6.87
N ALA A 70 -10.13 2.57 5.98
CA ALA A 70 -11.45 1.95 5.99
C ALA A 70 -11.70 1.14 4.71
N ASN A 71 -12.73 0.31 4.76
CA ASN A 71 -13.19 -0.45 3.59
C ASN A 71 -14.01 0.41 2.62
N SER A 72 -14.40 1.63 3.00
CA SER A 72 -15.17 2.52 2.14
C SER A 72 -14.82 3.98 2.39
N VAL A 73 -15.18 4.82 1.42
CA VAL A 73 -15.00 6.27 1.52
C VAL A 73 -15.89 6.90 2.61
N ASN A 74 -16.99 6.24 3.02
CA ASN A 74 -18.15 6.82 3.73
C ASN A 74 -17.99 6.95 5.26
N ASN A 75 -16.89 7.52 5.76
CA ASN A 75 -16.75 7.81 7.20
C ASN A 75 -17.45 9.12 7.60
N GLY A 76 -18.74 9.26 7.28
CA GLY A 76 -19.64 10.30 7.82
C GLY A 76 -19.46 11.74 7.31
N ASN A 77 -18.39 12.07 6.59
CA ASN A 77 -18.18 13.38 5.94
C ASN A 77 -17.55 13.19 4.56
N GLN A 78 -18.38 13.18 3.52
CA GLN A 78 -18.01 12.87 2.14
C GLN A 78 -17.91 14.13 1.27
N PRO A 79 -16.72 14.55 0.83
CA PRO A 79 -16.52 15.13 -0.48
C PRO A 79 -16.34 14.01 -1.51
N ALA A 80 -16.79 14.29 -2.73
CA ALA A 80 -16.41 13.49 -3.88
C ALA A 80 -14.89 13.59 -4.03
N LEU A 81 -14.17 12.48 -3.80
CA LEU A 81 -12.87 12.31 -4.44
C LEU A 81 -13.07 12.61 -5.93
N SER A 82 -12.25 13.48 -6.50
CA SER A 82 -12.27 13.66 -7.96
C SER A 82 -12.23 12.29 -8.64
N ALA A 83 -12.95 12.13 -9.74
CA ALA A 83 -13.04 10.85 -10.46
C ALA A 83 -11.67 10.32 -10.94
N GLU A 84 -10.63 11.15 -10.87
CA GLU A 84 -9.26 10.85 -11.25
C GLU A 84 -8.45 10.14 -10.14
N VAL A 85 -8.91 10.15 -8.88
CA VAL A 85 -8.20 9.54 -7.74
C VAL A 85 -8.81 8.16 -7.42
N ASP A 86 -8.02 7.10 -7.61
CA ASP A 86 -8.43 5.73 -7.28
C ASP A 86 -8.47 5.52 -5.76
N PHE A 87 -9.67 5.31 -5.19
CA PHE A 87 -9.79 4.88 -3.79
C PHE A 87 -9.45 3.40 -3.61
N VAL A 88 -8.53 3.10 -2.69
CA VAL A 88 -8.11 1.74 -2.37
C VAL A 88 -8.64 1.33 -0.99
N PRO A 89 -9.60 0.39 -0.90
CA PRO A 89 -10.17 -0.05 0.36
C PRO A 89 -9.19 -0.93 1.14
N MET A 90 -9.30 -0.86 2.47
CA MET A 90 -8.47 -1.64 3.39
C MET A 90 -9.31 -2.57 4.26
N LEU A 91 -8.86 -3.82 4.37
CA LEU A 91 -9.27 -4.71 5.45
C LEU A 91 -8.38 -4.42 6.66
N TRP A 92 -8.78 -3.45 7.48
CA TRP A 92 -7.89 -2.87 8.50
C TRP A 92 -7.41 -3.88 9.55
N GLY A 93 -8.24 -4.83 9.96
CA GLY A 93 -7.89 -5.78 11.00
C GLY A 93 -8.72 -7.06 10.96
N SER A 94 -8.89 -7.69 12.12
CA SER A 94 -9.61 -8.97 12.25
C SER A 94 -11.12 -8.85 12.05
N ASP A 95 -11.70 -7.66 12.29
CA ASP A 95 -13.09 -7.38 11.95
C ASP A 95 -13.24 -7.16 10.44
N ALA A 96 -13.91 -8.14 9.80
CA ALA A 96 -14.21 -8.13 8.37
C ALA A 96 -15.63 -7.61 8.07
N THR A 97 -16.31 -6.99 9.03
CA THR A 97 -17.66 -6.46 8.84
C THR A 97 -17.70 -5.50 7.65
N GLY A 98 -18.57 -5.79 6.68
CA GLY A 98 -18.71 -5.01 5.44
C GLY A 98 -17.59 -5.18 4.41
N TRP A 99 -16.49 -5.85 4.73
CA TRP A 99 -15.33 -6.00 3.83
C TRP A 99 -15.70 -6.63 2.48
N SER A 100 -16.39 -7.76 2.49
CA SER A 100 -16.73 -8.48 1.26
C SER A 100 -17.59 -7.63 0.31
N ALA A 101 -18.57 -6.90 0.85
CA ALA A 101 -19.42 -6.02 0.08
C ALA A 101 -18.63 -4.83 -0.50
N ALA A 102 -17.77 -4.22 0.32
CA ALA A 102 -16.91 -3.11 -0.08
C ALA A 102 -15.92 -3.50 -1.19
N ALA A 103 -15.21 -4.62 -1.03
CA ALA A 103 -14.25 -5.13 -2.01
C ALA A 103 -14.95 -5.43 -3.35
N LYS A 104 -16.09 -6.14 -3.33
CA LYS A 104 -16.90 -6.41 -4.54
C LYS A 104 -17.33 -5.11 -5.23
N LYS A 105 -17.83 -4.14 -4.47
CA LYS A 105 -18.25 -2.84 -5.01
C LYS A 105 -17.08 -2.12 -5.67
N ARG A 106 -15.92 -2.06 -5.01
CA ARG A 106 -14.74 -1.39 -5.56
C ARG A 106 -14.24 -2.06 -6.85
N ILE A 107 -14.17 -3.39 -6.87
CA ILE A 107 -13.78 -4.17 -8.06
C ILE A 107 -14.75 -3.91 -9.21
N ALA A 108 -16.06 -3.93 -8.96
CA ALA A 108 -17.07 -3.64 -9.98
C ALA A 108 -16.96 -2.21 -10.54
N GLN A 109 -16.46 -1.27 -9.74
CA GLN A 109 -16.14 0.11 -10.15
C GLN A 109 -14.74 0.26 -10.79
N GLY A 110 -14.12 -0.84 -11.23
CA GLY A 110 -12.83 -0.85 -11.92
C GLY A 110 -11.61 -0.70 -11.00
N GLY A 111 -11.76 -0.93 -9.70
CA GLY A 111 -10.67 -0.80 -8.74
C GLY A 111 -9.68 -1.93 -8.83
N LYS A 112 -8.40 -1.57 -8.77
CA LYS A 112 -7.31 -2.50 -9.10
C LYS A 112 -6.62 -3.10 -7.89
N TYR A 113 -6.77 -2.49 -6.71
CA TYR A 113 -6.00 -2.85 -5.51
C TYR A 113 -6.92 -3.04 -4.31
N LEU A 114 -6.52 -3.94 -3.41
CA LEU A 114 -7.07 -4.12 -2.07
C LEU A 114 -5.92 -4.12 -1.06
N LEU A 115 -6.05 -3.36 0.02
CA LEU A 115 -5.05 -3.28 1.10
C LEU A 115 -5.37 -4.28 2.22
N GLY A 116 -4.33 -4.95 2.72
CA GLY A 116 -4.39 -5.81 3.89
C GLY A 116 -4.43 -5.07 5.23
N PHE A 117 -4.20 -5.83 6.31
CA PHE A 117 -4.28 -5.34 7.69
C PHE A 117 -3.30 -4.20 7.98
N ASN A 118 -3.72 -3.25 8.83
CA ASN A 118 -2.91 -2.12 9.25
C ASN A 118 -2.13 -2.44 10.52
N GLU A 119 -0.80 -2.41 10.44
CA GLU A 119 0.14 -2.61 11.55
C GLU A 119 -0.26 -3.79 12.44
N PRO A 120 -0.44 -5.00 11.87
CA PRO A 120 -0.80 -6.18 12.67
C PRO A 120 0.27 -6.55 13.69
N ASP A 121 1.49 -6.07 13.49
CA ASP A 121 2.64 -6.22 14.38
C ASP A 121 2.64 -5.24 15.57
N LEU A 122 1.72 -4.28 15.62
CA LEU A 122 1.66 -3.29 16.70
C LEU A 122 0.42 -3.51 17.60
N PRO A 123 0.58 -3.71 18.93
CA PRO A 123 -0.53 -4.01 19.83
C PRO A 123 -1.64 -2.94 19.89
N THR A 124 -1.31 -1.69 19.60
CA THR A 124 -2.26 -0.56 19.60
C THR A 124 -3.01 -0.39 18.27
N GLN A 125 -2.77 -1.26 17.30
CA GLN A 125 -3.35 -1.22 15.96
C GLN A 125 -4.19 -2.49 15.72
N SER A 126 -4.05 -3.16 14.58
CA SER A 126 -4.87 -4.34 14.32
C SER A 126 -4.48 -5.55 15.16
N ASN A 127 -3.24 -5.58 15.69
CA ASN A 127 -2.75 -6.55 16.68
C ASN A 127 -3.10 -8.02 16.32
N ILE A 128 -2.48 -8.53 15.26
CA ILE A 128 -2.76 -9.85 14.71
C ILE A 128 -1.45 -10.62 14.61
N THR A 129 -1.41 -11.84 15.17
CA THR A 129 -0.24 -12.71 15.00
C THR A 129 -0.08 -13.14 13.53
N PRO A 130 1.14 -13.43 13.05
CA PRO A 130 1.35 -13.84 11.67
C PRO A 130 0.51 -15.05 11.24
N ALA A 131 0.39 -16.06 12.10
CA ALA A 131 -0.42 -17.25 11.85
C ALA A 131 -1.92 -16.93 11.73
N LYS A 132 -2.45 -16.06 12.61
CA LYS A 132 -3.85 -15.65 12.53
C LYS A 132 -4.12 -14.78 11.31
N ALA A 133 -3.19 -13.88 10.97
CA ALA A 133 -3.28 -13.07 9.76
C ALA A 133 -3.33 -13.94 8.50
N ALA A 134 -2.54 -15.01 8.41
CA ALA A 134 -2.59 -15.94 7.28
C ALA A 134 -3.95 -16.65 7.14
N GLN A 135 -4.60 -17.02 8.25
CA GLN A 135 -5.95 -17.59 8.23
C GLN A 135 -6.98 -16.55 7.75
N LEU A 136 -6.95 -15.35 8.33
CA LEU A 136 -7.86 -14.27 7.97
C LEU A 136 -7.68 -13.84 6.51
N TRP A 137 -6.44 -13.84 6.01
CA TRP A 137 -6.12 -13.56 4.62
C TRP A 137 -6.78 -14.57 3.68
N LYS A 138 -6.63 -15.87 3.96
CA LYS A 138 -7.30 -16.94 3.20
C LYS A 138 -8.81 -16.79 3.18
N THR A 139 -9.41 -16.39 4.30
CA THR A 139 -10.87 -16.23 4.39
C THR A 139 -11.37 -14.96 3.68
N ASN A 140 -10.65 -13.85 3.81
CA ASN A 140 -11.19 -12.53 3.48
C ASN A 140 -10.57 -11.88 2.24
N MET A 141 -9.33 -12.20 1.87
CA MET A 141 -8.64 -11.63 0.71
C MET A 141 -8.70 -12.57 -0.50
N GLU A 142 -8.33 -13.84 -0.32
CA GLU A 142 -8.27 -14.84 -1.40
C GLU A 142 -9.55 -15.00 -2.25
N PRO A 143 -10.79 -14.79 -1.74
CA PRO A 143 -12.00 -14.81 -2.59
C PRO A 143 -11.99 -13.79 -3.75
N PHE A 144 -11.09 -12.80 -3.70
CA PHE A 144 -10.91 -11.76 -4.72
C PHE A 144 -9.69 -12.01 -5.62
N ALA A 145 -8.99 -13.14 -5.48
CA ALA A 145 -7.78 -13.42 -6.23
C ALA A 145 -8.09 -13.43 -7.74
N GLY A 146 -7.20 -12.83 -8.53
CA GLY A 146 -7.39 -12.65 -9.97
C GLY A 146 -8.40 -11.55 -10.37
N LYS A 147 -9.08 -10.91 -9.41
CA LYS A 147 -10.02 -9.79 -9.66
C LYS A 147 -9.46 -8.44 -9.23
N ALA A 148 -8.51 -8.44 -8.30
CA ALA A 148 -7.73 -7.28 -7.87
C ALA A 148 -6.33 -7.73 -7.46
N ARG A 149 -5.41 -6.77 -7.38
CA ARG A 149 -4.06 -6.96 -6.85
C ARG A 149 -4.08 -6.75 -5.34
N PHE A 150 -3.42 -7.63 -4.60
CA PHE A 150 -3.38 -7.56 -3.15
C PHE A 150 -2.10 -6.92 -2.66
N VAL A 151 -2.25 -5.90 -1.83
CA VAL A 151 -1.16 -5.33 -1.07
C VAL A 151 -1.17 -5.99 0.30
N SER A 152 -0.01 -6.49 0.75
CA SER A 152 0.14 -7.21 2.02
C SER A 152 -0.39 -6.43 3.22
N PRO A 153 -0.47 -7.05 4.41
CA PRO A 153 -0.55 -6.27 5.64
C PRO A 153 0.57 -5.21 5.68
N ALA A 154 0.27 -4.01 6.18
CA ALA A 154 1.20 -2.90 6.29
C ALA A 154 1.90 -2.95 7.65
N VAL A 155 3.15 -3.40 7.69
CA VAL A 155 3.90 -3.58 8.95
C VAL A 155 4.71 -2.34 9.35
N THR A 156 4.95 -2.15 10.65
CA THR A 156 5.77 -1.04 11.17
C THR A 156 7.26 -1.19 10.81
N ASN A 157 8.09 -0.17 11.04
CA ASN A 157 9.54 -0.28 10.95
C ASN A 157 10.21 -0.80 12.25
N GLY A 158 9.50 -1.54 13.10
CA GLY A 158 10.09 -2.21 14.26
C GLY A 158 10.70 -3.57 13.90
N ALA A 159 11.67 -4.06 14.68
CA ALA A 159 12.21 -5.41 14.52
C ALA A 159 11.53 -6.43 15.44
N TYR A 160 11.36 -6.05 16.72
CA TYR A 160 10.70 -6.84 17.76
C TYR A 160 10.01 -5.89 18.75
N ALA A 161 8.89 -6.35 19.30
CA ALA A 161 8.22 -5.69 20.42
C ALA A 161 8.95 -5.99 21.74
N ALA A 162 8.57 -5.28 22.82
CA ALA A 162 9.17 -5.45 24.14
C ALA A 162 9.01 -6.87 24.72
N ASP A 163 7.97 -7.60 24.30
CA ASP A 163 7.71 -8.98 24.68
C ASP A 163 8.43 -10.01 23.79
N GLY A 164 9.25 -9.56 22.83
CA GLY A 164 9.97 -10.41 21.89
C GLY A 164 9.16 -10.81 20.65
N SER A 165 7.89 -10.38 20.52
CA SER A 165 7.09 -10.65 19.32
C SER A 165 7.72 -10.00 18.08
N PRO A 166 7.69 -10.66 16.90
CA PRO A 166 8.28 -10.11 15.69
C PRO A 166 7.50 -8.88 15.23
N MET A 167 8.23 -7.87 14.73
CA MET A 167 7.66 -6.68 14.11
C MET A 167 8.21 -6.48 12.69
N GLY A 168 7.59 -5.56 11.93
CA GLY A 168 8.08 -5.16 10.63
C GLY A 168 8.34 -6.31 9.68
N VAL A 169 9.51 -6.30 9.05
CA VAL A 169 9.91 -7.34 8.09
C VAL A 169 10.02 -8.73 8.73
N ASN A 170 10.24 -8.85 10.03
CA ASN A 170 10.25 -10.14 10.71
C ASN A 170 8.84 -10.71 10.82
N TRP A 171 7.86 -9.88 11.22
CA TRP A 171 6.44 -10.27 11.23
C TRP A 171 5.97 -10.65 9.82
N MET A 172 6.34 -9.86 8.81
CA MET A 172 5.99 -10.13 7.41
C MET A 172 6.57 -11.46 6.91
N THR A 173 7.82 -11.77 7.30
CA THR A 173 8.47 -13.05 6.97
C THR A 173 7.67 -14.23 7.51
N GLU A 174 7.28 -14.17 8.78
CA GLU A 174 6.46 -15.23 9.40
C GLU A 174 5.06 -15.31 8.77
N PHE A 175 4.44 -14.18 8.43
CA PHE A 175 3.13 -14.16 7.80
C PHE A 175 3.17 -14.87 6.44
N LEU A 176 4.13 -14.52 5.59
CA LEU A 176 4.31 -15.15 4.27
C LEU A 176 4.67 -16.63 4.39
N GLY A 177 5.48 -17.00 5.40
CA GLY A 177 5.77 -18.41 5.71
C GLY A 177 4.53 -19.23 6.11
N ASN A 178 3.59 -18.61 6.84
CA ASN A 178 2.31 -19.23 7.20
C ASN A 178 1.26 -19.23 6.05
N CYS A 179 1.47 -18.39 5.03
CA CYS A 179 0.52 -18.14 3.93
C CYS A 179 1.00 -18.74 2.58
N THR A 180 1.43 -20.00 2.57
CA THR A 180 2.05 -20.67 1.39
C THR A 180 1.16 -20.79 0.14
N ARG A 181 -0.14 -20.49 0.23
CA ARG A 181 -1.09 -20.46 -0.90
C ARG A 181 -1.85 -19.13 -0.97
N CYS A 182 -1.21 -18.04 -0.57
CA CYS A 182 -1.81 -16.72 -0.58
C CYS A 182 -1.26 -15.89 -1.72
N ASN A 183 -2.14 -15.15 -2.37
CA ASN A 183 -1.79 -14.16 -3.38
C ASN A 183 -1.32 -12.89 -2.68
N ILE A 184 -0.14 -12.39 -3.03
CA ILE A 184 0.42 -11.12 -2.55
C ILE A 184 1.15 -10.48 -3.72
N ASP A 185 0.64 -9.35 -4.22
CA ASP A 185 1.15 -8.65 -5.40
C ASP A 185 2.16 -7.56 -5.05
N ALA A 186 2.07 -6.99 -3.85
CA ALA A 186 2.97 -5.96 -3.34
C ALA A 186 3.07 -6.02 -1.80
N ILE A 187 4.16 -5.49 -1.25
CA ILE A 187 4.42 -5.41 0.18
C ILE A 187 4.15 -3.99 0.67
N ALA A 188 3.23 -3.84 1.62
CA ALA A 188 3.04 -2.58 2.33
C ALA A 188 3.97 -2.48 3.55
N LEU A 189 4.59 -1.32 3.71
CA LEU A 189 5.48 -1.00 4.82
C LEU A 189 5.15 0.41 5.33
N HIS A 190 5.22 0.58 6.64
CA HIS A 190 5.26 1.90 7.28
C HIS A 190 6.65 2.18 7.81
N TRP A 191 7.01 3.46 7.80
CA TRP A 191 8.26 3.94 8.37
C TRP A 191 8.01 5.27 9.08
N TYR A 192 8.39 5.33 10.35
CA TYR A 192 8.39 6.53 11.15
C TYR A 192 9.69 6.62 11.94
N ASP A 193 10.42 7.72 11.74
CA ASP A 193 11.63 8.07 12.48
C ASP A 193 11.91 9.57 12.28
N ALA A 194 13.03 10.05 12.82
CA ALA A 194 13.54 11.38 12.56
C ALA A 194 13.82 11.60 11.07
N ALA A 195 13.53 12.81 10.58
CA ALA A 195 13.61 13.17 9.16
C ALA A 195 15.00 12.97 8.53
N TRP A 196 16.07 13.04 9.34
CA TRP A 196 17.44 12.85 8.89
C TRP A 196 17.88 11.37 8.88
N ASN A 197 17.07 10.44 9.39
CA ASN A 197 17.41 9.02 9.41
C ASN A 197 17.14 8.32 8.07
N THR A 198 17.57 8.96 6.97
CA THR A 198 17.35 8.47 5.60
C THR A 198 18.11 7.18 5.34
N GLY A 199 19.23 6.96 6.01
CA GLY A 199 19.98 5.69 5.93
C GLY A 199 19.15 4.51 6.43
N TYR A 200 18.48 4.65 7.57
CA TYR A 200 17.59 3.61 8.06
C TYR A 200 16.40 3.38 7.12
N PHE A 201 15.79 4.46 6.65
CA PHE A 201 14.70 4.39 5.66
C PHE A 201 15.09 3.56 4.43
N PHE A 202 16.22 3.85 3.79
CA PHE A 202 16.66 3.10 2.61
C PHE A 202 17.02 1.64 2.93
N ASN A 203 17.65 1.40 4.09
CA ASN A 203 17.99 0.04 4.52
C ASN A 203 16.74 -0.80 4.75
N TYR A 204 15.71 -0.24 5.39
CA TYR A 204 14.45 -0.91 5.66
C TYR A 204 13.72 -1.31 4.36
N LEU A 205 13.60 -0.39 3.40
CA LEU A 205 13.01 -0.69 2.10
C LEU A 205 13.82 -1.72 1.31
N THR A 206 15.15 -1.60 1.33
CA THR A 206 16.05 -2.52 0.62
C THR A 206 16.00 -3.92 1.21
N ASP A 207 15.96 -4.04 2.54
CA ASP A 207 15.84 -5.33 3.23
C ASP A 207 14.52 -6.01 2.89
N ALA A 208 13.40 -5.29 2.98
CA ALA A 208 12.10 -5.81 2.58
C ALA A 208 12.09 -6.27 1.11
N HIS A 209 12.64 -5.48 0.19
CA HIS A 209 12.66 -5.86 -1.23
C HIS A 209 13.53 -7.10 -1.47
N LYS A 210 14.71 -7.18 -0.84
CA LYS A 210 15.60 -8.35 -0.93
C LYS A 210 14.96 -9.62 -0.37
N ARG A 211 14.28 -9.53 0.78
CA ARG A 211 13.64 -10.70 1.42
C ARG A 211 12.45 -11.22 0.63
N PHE A 212 11.61 -10.32 0.12
CA PHE A 212 10.31 -10.71 -0.43
C PHE A 212 10.27 -10.73 -1.96
N ASN A 213 11.23 -10.09 -2.62
CA ASN A 213 11.33 -9.97 -4.08
C ASN A 213 10.00 -9.55 -4.73
N LYS A 214 9.35 -8.55 -4.13
CA LYS A 214 8.06 -8.00 -4.54
C LYS A 214 8.13 -6.48 -4.64
N PRO A 215 7.23 -5.85 -5.43
CA PRO A 215 7.02 -4.41 -5.38
C PRO A 215 6.70 -3.96 -3.95
N ILE A 216 7.18 -2.77 -3.58
CA ILE A 216 6.84 -2.04 -2.36
C ILE A 216 6.03 -0.80 -2.78
#